data_AF-A0A536QCV9-F1
#
_entry.id   AF-A0A536QCV9-F1
#
_cell.length_a   1.000
_cell.length_b   1.000
_cell.length_c   1.000
_cell.angle_alpha   90.00
_cell.angle_beta   90.00
_cell.angle_gamma   90.00
#
_symmetry.space_group_name_H-M   'P 1'
#
loop_
_entity.id
_entity.type
_entity.pdbx_description
1 polymer ?
#
loop_
_entity_poly.entity_id
_entity_poly.type
_entity_poly.pdbx_seq_one_letter_code
_entity_poly.pdbx_strand_id
1 'polypeptide(L)'
;MKRAIVALTAAIGLTVGMTFPMAGIGLTQVTLGCSDGTNVTMTVDTDTLTSLTKSVQALLDYPAGLTCTLAQTPVVRFGNVADAALVPGFVNGGGRFLGSCGPGGGTFWINIAVNAHNQDGNVVGTVNQTIPDGQCIAAGGFTSTPTCLHIFSEDLTLAWVTSLVNTTSGSFFPSQGVTGGTYARFSFRDNGNPDQQTDFDKIGETPAGGDQTCAGIANNTPLPFINLSNGNITVHQS
;
A
#
# COMPACT_ATOMS: atom_id res chain seq x y z
N MET A 1 -10.96 48.44 -28.95
CA MET A 1 -9.89 48.21 -27.95
C MET A 1 -10.51 47.89 -26.60
N LYS A 2 -10.59 46.60 -26.22
CA LYS A 2 -10.87 46.15 -24.85
C LYS A 2 -10.06 44.87 -24.64
N ARG A 3 -8.99 44.96 -23.83
CA ARG A 3 -8.06 43.87 -23.54
C ARG A 3 -8.62 43.10 -22.33
N ALA A 4 -8.92 41.81 -22.49
CA ALA A 4 -9.24 40.92 -21.38
C ALA A 4 -7.93 40.23 -20.95
N ILE A 5 -7.58 40.44 -19.69
CA ILE A 5 -6.37 39.93 -19.03
C ILE A 5 -6.69 38.49 -18.59
N VAL A 6 -5.95 37.51 -19.11
CA VAL A 6 -6.01 36.12 -18.64
C VAL A 6 -5.03 35.97 -17.48
N ALA A 7 -5.54 35.64 -16.30
CA ALA A 7 -4.75 35.41 -15.10
C ALA A 7 -4.13 34.00 -15.14
N LEU A 8 -2.81 33.93 -15.01
CA LEU A 8 -2.03 32.70 -14.89
C LEU A 8 -1.97 32.30 -13.41
N THR A 9 -2.68 31.24 -13.02
CA THR A 9 -2.56 30.63 -11.69
C THR A 9 -1.29 29.80 -11.62
N ALA A 10 -0.31 30.27 -10.85
CA ALA A 10 0.88 29.50 -10.50
C ALA A 10 0.54 28.50 -9.38
N ALA A 11 0.62 27.20 -9.68
CA ALA A 11 0.63 26.16 -8.66
C ALA A 11 2.05 26.11 -8.06
N ILE A 12 2.18 26.52 -6.80
CA ILE A 12 3.41 26.35 -6.02
C ILE A 12 3.47 24.88 -5.62
N GLY A 13 4.30 24.09 -6.30
CA GLY A 13 4.71 22.78 -5.84
C GLY A 13 5.56 22.93 -4.58
N LEU A 14 5.01 22.54 -3.43
CA LEU A 14 5.76 22.50 -2.18
C LEU A 14 6.65 21.24 -2.20
N THR A 15 7.86 21.37 -2.73
CA THR A 15 8.89 20.33 -2.57
C THR A 15 9.36 20.34 -1.12
N VAL A 16 8.75 19.50 -0.28
CA VAL A 16 9.23 19.28 1.07
C VAL A 16 10.42 18.32 0.99
N GLY A 17 11.63 18.87 0.92
CA GLY A 17 12.83 18.12 1.26
C GLY A 17 12.89 17.94 2.77
N MET A 18 12.29 16.87 3.29
CA MET A 18 12.39 16.53 4.72
C MET A 18 13.78 15.96 4.99
N THR A 19 14.67 16.77 5.57
CA THR A 19 15.88 16.25 6.23
C THR A 19 15.47 15.62 7.56
N PHE A 20 15.27 14.31 7.57
CA PHE A 20 14.97 13.56 8.80
C PHE A 20 16.23 13.45 9.67
N PRO A 21 16.15 13.76 10.98
CA PRO A 21 17.25 13.49 11.90
C PRO A 21 17.34 11.97 12.13
N MET A 22 18.32 11.31 11.50
CA MET A 22 18.68 9.94 11.86
C MET A 22 19.39 9.94 13.23
N ALA A 23 18.61 9.93 14.30
CA ALA A 23 19.12 9.67 15.64
C ALA A 23 19.36 8.15 15.79
N GLY A 24 20.62 7.74 15.71
CA GLY A 24 21.02 6.37 16.01
C GLY A 24 20.86 6.07 17.50
N ILE A 25 19.92 5.19 17.84
CA ILE A 25 20.08 4.00 18.71
C ILE A 25 18.80 3.14 18.64
N GLY A 26 18.77 2.24 17.66
CA GLY A 26 18.01 0.98 17.67
C GLY A 26 16.55 1.02 17.25
N LEU A 27 15.77 2.02 17.67
CA LEU A 27 14.32 2.04 17.46
C LEU A 27 13.78 3.47 17.40
N THR A 28 12.92 3.76 16.42
CA THR A 28 12.25 5.04 16.21
C THR A 28 10.74 4.86 16.36
N GLN A 29 10.10 5.69 17.18
CA GLN A 29 8.65 5.73 17.23
C GLN A 29 8.14 6.56 16.04
N VAL A 30 7.28 5.95 15.24
CA VAL A 30 6.68 6.55 14.06
C VAL A 30 5.17 6.43 14.12
N THR A 31 4.49 7.43 13.60
CA THR A 31 3.05 7.41 13.37
C THR A 31 2.80 7.51 11.88
N LEU A 32 2.20 6.46 11.31
CA LEU A 32 1.74 6.42 9.93
C LEU A 32 0.27 6.80 9.91
N GLY A 33 -0.05 7.93 9.28
CA GLY A 33 -1.43 8.40 9.12
C GLY A 33 -1.84 8.44 7.66
N CYS A 34 -3.00 7.89 7.35
CA CYS A 34 -3.48 7.73 5.97
C CYS A 34 -4.78 8.50 5.70
N SER A 35 -5.03 8.83 4.44
CA SER A 35 -6.19 9.60 3.97
C SER A 35 -7.53 8.88 4.16
N ASP A 36 -7.49 7.60 4.51
CA ASP A 36 -8.65 6.79 4.91
C ASP A 36 -9.06 7.02 6.37
N GLY A 37 -8.35 7.89 7.10
CA GLY A 37 -8.61 8.24 8.49
C GLY A 37 -7.95 7.30 9.50
N THR A 38 -7.25 6.25 9.03
CA THR A 38 -6.52 5.34 9.92
C THR A 38 -5.16 5.92 10.31
N ASN A 39 -4.75 5.65 11.54
CA ASN A 39 -3.46 6.05 12.08
C ASN A 39 -2.89 4.91 12.91
N VAL A 40 -1.63 4.56 12.69
CA VAL A 40 -0.92 3.54 13.46
C VAL A 40 0.38 4.11 14.01
N THR A 41 0.55 4.04 15.33
CA THR A 41 1.81 4.36 15.99
C THR A 41 2.57 3.08 16.29
N MET A 42 3.83 3.03 15.89
CA MET A 42 4.68 1.85 15.98
C MET A 42 6.10 2.26 16.33
N THR A 43 6.86 1.33 16.89
CA THR A 43 8.29 1.49 17.12
C THR A 43 9.03 0.58 16.15
N VAL A 44 9.82 1.16 15.26
CA VAL A 44 10.46 0.46 14.13
C VAL A 44 11.97 0.66 14.15
N ASP A 45 12.72 -0.31 13.63
CA ASP A 45 14.15 -0.16 13.37
C ASP A 45 14.40 0.74 12.14
N THR A 46 15.69 1.01 11.86
CA THR A 46 16.12 1.89 10.75
C THR A 46 15.78 1.34 9.37
N ASP A 47 15.83 0.03 9.17
CA ASP A 47 15.58 -0.60 7.87
C ASP A 47 14.08 -0.59 7.58
N THR A 48 13.25 -0.90 8.58
CA THR A 48 11.78 -0.77 8.51
C THR A 48 11.36 0.68 8.29
N LEU A 49 12.00 1.65 8.97
CA LEU A 49 11.75 3.08 8.76
C LEU A 49 12.06 3.53 7.33
N THR A 50 13.17 3.04 6.78
CA THR A 50 13.57 3.30 5.39
C THR A 50 12.54 2.71 4.42
N SER A 51 12.09 1.47 4.66
CA SER A 51 11.05 0.82 3.85
C SER A 51 9.73 1.59 3.90
N LEU A 52 9.26 1.97 5.09
CA LEU A 52 8.04 2.77 5.26
C LEU A 52 8.10 4.12 4.53
N THR A 53 9.26 4.79 4.57
CA THR A 53 9.44 6.06 3.86
C THR A 53 9.28 5.87 2.35
N LYS A 54 9.80 4.77 1.80
CA LYS A 54 9.65 4.42 0.39
C LYS A 54 8.23 3.98 0.04
N SER A 55 7.58 3.20 0.90
CA SER A 55 6.17 2.85 0.79
C SER A 55 5.28 4.08 0.69
N VAL A 56 5.50 5.07 1.56
CA VAL A 56 4.79 6.36 1.54
C VAL A 56 5.08 7.14 0.28
N GLN A 57 6.34 7.18 -0.18
CA GLN A 57 6.67 7.84 -1.46
C GLN A 57 6.01 7.14 -2.65
N ALA A 58 5.98 5.81 -2.67
CA ALA A 58 5.37 5.04 -3.76
C ALA A 58 3.86 5.25 -3.85
N LEU A 59 3.17 5.47 -2.73
CA LEU A 59 1.76 5.87 -2.70
C LEU A 59 1.50 7.21 -3.39
N LEU A 60 2.48 8.13 -3.36
CA LEU A 60 2.42 9.42 -4.05
C LEU A 60 2.77 9.29 -5.53
N ASP A 61 3.80 8.51 -5.86
CA ASP A 61 4.28 8.33 -7.23
C ASP A 61 3.30 7.51 -8.09
N TYR A 62 2.59 6.56 -7.47
CA TYR A 62 1.66 5.64 -8.14
C TYR A 62 0.27 5.71 -7.49
N PRO A 63 -0.47 6.82 -7.68
CA PRO A 63 -1.71 7.06 -6.95
C PRO A 63 -2.78 6.01 -7.30
N ALA A 64 -3.40 5.47 -6.26
CA ALA A 64 -4.57 4.60 -6.34
C ALA A 64 -5.63 4.97 -5.27
N GLY A 65 -5.78 6.25 -4.95
CA GLY A 65 -6.82 6.73 -4.03
C GLY A 65 -6.52 6.53 -2.54
N LEU A 66 -5.25 6.37 -2.18
CA LEU A 66 -4.76 6.35 -0.80
C LEU A 66 -3.47 7.16 -0.75
N THR A 67 -3.37 8.07 0.21
CA THR A 67 -2.11 8.74 0.56
C THR A 67 -1.83 8.54 2.04
N CYS A 68 -0.56 8.37 2.40
CA CYS A 68 -0.15 8.26 3.79
C CYS A 68 0.98 9.23 4.09
N THR A 69 1.19 9.52 5.35
CA THR A 69 2.24 10.40 5.87
C THR A 69 2.90 9.74 7.06
N LEU A 70 4.20 9.95 7.21
CA LEU A 70 4.97 9.39 8.31
C LEU A 70 5.48 10.52 9.21
N ALA A 71 5.01 10.54 10.46
CA ALA A 71 5.50 11.44 11.49
C ALA A 71 6.47 10.67 12.40
N GLN A 72 7.66 11.22 12.63
CA GLN A 72 8.67 10.61 13.50
C GLN A 72 8.77 11.40 14.80
N THR A 73 8.74 10.70 15.93
CA THR A 73 9.00 11.27 17.25
C THR A 73 10.23 10.60 17.86
N PRO A 74 11.33 11.33 18.10
CA PRO A 74 12.51 10.76 18.73
C PRO A 74 12.14 10.19 20.12
N VAL A 75 12.41 8.91 20.34
CA VAL A 75 12.18 8.28 21.65
C VAL A 75 13.34 8.66 22.57
N VAL A 76 13.15 9.72 23.36
CA VAL A 76 14.11 10.10 24.41
C VAL A 76 13.94 9.17 25.59
N ARG A 77 14.85 8.20 25.77
CA ARG A 77 14.84 7.31 26.94
C ARG A 77 15.28 8.07 28.19
N PHE A 78 14.34 8.56 28.99
CA PHE A 78 14.57 9.01 30.36
C PHE A 78 13.91 8.05 31.34
N GLY A 79 14.70 7.16 31.96
CA GLY A 79 14.21 6.28 33.03
C GLY A 79 13.34 5.12 32.53
N ASN A 80 13.51 3.96 33.15
CA ASN A 80 12.86 2.71 32.76
C ASN A 80 11.33 2.76 32.94
N VAL A 81 10.61 2.89 31.82
CA VAL A 81 9.36 2.17 31.52
C VAL A 81 9.19 2.21 30.01
N ALA A 82 9.74 1.22 29.32
CA ALA A 82 9.34 0.94 27.95
C ALA A 82 7.96 0.28 28.03
N ASP A 83 6.90 1.04 27.74
CA ASP A 83 5.68 0.41 27.27
C ASP A 83 6.02 -0.14 25.88
N ALA A 84 6.33 -1.43 25.83
CA ALA A 84 6.42 -2.16 24.57
C ALA A 84 4.98 -2.31 24.08
N ALA A 85 4.41 -1.20 23.58
CA ALA A 85 3.18 -1.24 22.82
C ALA A 85 3.43 -2.29 21.73
N LEU A 86 2.69 -3.40 21.79
CA LEU A 86 2.69 -4.42 20.75
C LEU A 86 2.59 -3.67 19.43
N VAL A 87 3.58 -3.81 18.57
CA VAL A 87 3.46 -3.26 17.22
C VAL A 87 2.31 -4.04 16.59
N PRO A 88 1.20 -3.45 16.17
CA PRO A 88 0.22 -4.22 15.44
C PRO A 88 0.84 -4.60 14.10
N GLY A 89 0.78 -5.87 13.73
CA GLY A 89 1.26 -6.32 12.42
C GLY A 89 0.57 -5.52 11.31
N PHE A 90 1.34 -5.05 10.33
CA PHE A 90 0.84 -4.20 9.26
C PHE A 90 1.42 -4.57 7.88
N VAL A 91 0.71 -4.12 6.86
CA VAL A 91 1.21 -3.98 5.49
C VAL A 91 0.89 -2.57 4.99
N ASN A 92 1.89 -1.88 4.46
CA ASN A 92 1.72 -0.55 3.87
C ASN A 92 2.57 -0.43 2.61
N GLY A 93 2.04 0.24 1.58
CA GLY A 93 2.84 0.59 0.42
C GLY A 93 2.03 0.87 -0.81
N GLY A 94 2.75 1.20 -1.87
CA GLY A 94 2.20 1.55 -3.16
C GLY A 94 3.13 1.14 -4.27
N GLY A 95 2.63 1.18 -5.49
CA GLY A 95 3.43 0.80 -6.64
C GLY A 95 2.59 0.62 -7.89
N ARG A 96 3.22 0.04 -8.90
CA ARG A 96 2.56 -0.36 -10.12
C ARG A 96 3.13 -1.65 -10.70
N PHE A 97 2.29 -2.38 -11.40
CA PHE A 97 2.66 -3.59 -12.12
C PHE A 97 1.99 -3.63 -13.51
N LEU A 98 2.45 -4.56 -14.34
CA LEU A 98 1.99 -4.70 -15.71
C LEU A 98 0.85 -5.70 -15.83
N GLY A 99 -0.26 -5.26 -16.40
CA GLY A 99 -1.30 -6.12 -16.96
C GLY A 99 -1.13 -6.32 -18.47
N SER A 100 -1.84 -7.30 -19.04
CA SER A 100 -1.84 -7.59 -20.48
C SER A 100 -3.00 -6.92 -21.20
N CYS A 101 -2.74 -6.27 -22.34
CA CYS A 101 -3.78 -5.73 -23.23
C CYS A 101 -4.59 -6.82 -23.97
N GLY A 102 -4.27 -8.10 -23.78
CA GLY A 102 -4.91 -9.22 -24.46
C GLY A 102 -4.18 -9.67 -25.75
N PRO A 103 -4.85 -10.45 -26.62
CA PRO A 103 -4.23 -11.18 -27.74
C PRO A 103 -3.56 -10.31 -28.81
N GLY A 104 -3.86 -9.00 -28.86
CA GLY A 104 -3.23 -8.03 -29.77
C GLY A 104 -1.86 -7.53 -29.33
N GLY A 105 -1.42 -7.91 -28.13
CA GLY A 105 -0.12 -7.52 -27.57
C GLY A 105 -0.15 -6.18 -26.83
N GLY A 106 0.95 -5.89 -26.15
CA GLY A 106 1.11 -4.71 -25.29
C GLY A 106 0.81 -4.99 -23.82
N THR A 107 1.19 -4.01 -22.99
CA THR A 107 0.94 -4.02 -21.55
C THR A 107 0.38 -2.68 -21.11
N PHE A 108 -0.27 -2.67 -19.95
CA PHE A 108 -0.73 -1.46 -19.29
C PHE A 108 -0.36 -1.50 -17.81
N TRP A 109 -0.32 -0.33 -17.20
CA TRP A 109 -0.03 -0.12 -15.79
C TRP A 109 -1.30 -0.22 -14.96
N ILE A 110 -1.18 -0.95 -13.86
CA ILE A 110 -2.11 -0.93 -12.73
C ILE A 110 -1.34 -0.39 -11.53
N ASN A 111 -1.82 0.71 -10.96
CA ASN A 111 -1.34 1.24 -9.70
C ASN A 111 -2.05 0.52 -8.55
N ILE A 112 -1.32 0.24 -7.48
CA ILE A 112 -1.82 -0.37 -6.24
C ILE A 112 -1.49 0.55 -5.08
N ALA A 113 -2.40 0.62 -4.12
CA ALA A 113 -2.15 1.17 -2.81
C ALA A 113 -2.69 0.23 -1.73
N VAL A 114 -1.91 0.00 -0.68
CA VAL A 114 -2.28 -0.83 0.46
C VAL A 114 -1.91 -0.13 1.77
N ASN A 115 -2.85 -0.17 2.70
CA ASN A 115 -2.65 0.06 4.12
C ASN A 115 -3.58 -0.92 4.82
N ALA A 116 -3.04 -1.87 5.59
CA ALA A 116 -3.85 -2.73 6.44
C ALA A 116 -3.10 -2.98 7.74
N HIS A 117 -3.77 -2.80 8.86
CA HIS A 117 -3.23 -3.09 10.18
C HIS A 117 -4.33 -3.47 11.15
N ASN A 118 -3.94 -4.11 12.25
CA ASN A 118 -4.86 -4.41 13.35
C ASN A 118 -4.97 -3.20 14.28
N GLN A 119 -6.19 -2.73 14.53
CA GLN A 119 -6.50 -1.68 15.49
C GLN A 119 -7.65 -2.17 16.38
N ASP A 120 -7.41 -2.27 17.69
CA ASP A 120 -8.40 -2.68 18.70
C ASP A 120 -9.12 -4.01 18.37
N GLY A 121 -8.36 -4.99 17.85
CA GLY A 121 -8.88 -6.30 17.45
C GLY A 121 -9.63 -6.34 16.12
N ASN A 122 -9.67 -5.22 15.38
CA ASN A 122 -10.27 -5.12 14.06
C ASN A 122 -9.20 -4.82 13.01
N VAL A 123 -9.37 -5.36 11.81
CA VAL A 123 -8.54 -4.97 10.66
C VAL A 123 -9.10 -3.67 10.08
N VAL A 124 -8.23 -2.68 9.90
CA VAL A 124 -8.58 -1.38 9.33
C VAL A 124 -7.64 -1.02 8.19
N GLY A 125 -8.06 -0.06 7.37
CA GLY A 125 -7.25 0.52 6.30
C GLY A 125 -7.94 0.48 4.93
N THR A 126 -7.15 0.36 3.87
CA THR A 126 -7.56 0.48 2.48
C THR A 126 -6.70 -0.40 1.57
N VAL A 127 -7.31 -1.09 0.61
CA VAL A 127 -6.59 -1.65 -0.56
C VAL A 127 -7.27 -1.19 -1.83
N ASN A 128 -6.57 -0.49 -2.70
CA ASN A 128 -7.17 0.07 -3.91
C ASN A 128 -6.29 -0.18 -5.12
N GLN A 129 -6.91 -0.33 -6.28
CA GLN A 129 -6.19 -0.31 -7.55
C GLN A 129 -6.78 0.69 -8.52
N THR A 130 -5.93 1.20 -9.41
CA THR A 130 -6.32 2.16 -10.43
C THR A 130 -5.53 1.90 -11.71
N ILE A 131 -6.23 1.94 -12.83
CA ILE A 131 -5.66 1.96 -14.18
C ILE A 131 -5.64 3.42 -14.62
N PRO A 132 -4.44 4.02 -14.78
CA PRO A 132 -4.30 5.35 -15.36
C PRO A 132 -4.90 5.45 -16.77
N ASP A 133 -5.33 6.64 -17.14
CA ASP A 133 -5.86 6.94 -18.48
C ASP A 133 -4.78 6.91 -19.57
N GLY A 134 -5.19 6.84 -20.83
CA GLY A 134 -4.31 6.90 -21.99
C GLY A 134 -3.58 5.58 -22.29
N GLN A 135 -4.09 4.45 -21.80
CA GLN A 135 -3.52 3.12 -22.01
C GLN A 135 -4.41 2.26 -22.92
N CYS A 136 -3.98 1.03 -23.21
CA CYS A 136 -4.76 0.09 -24.03
C CYS A 136 -6.05 -0.41 -23.34
N ILE A 137 -6.12 -0.27 -22.02
CA ILE A 137 -7.32 -0.53 -21.21
C ILE A 137 -7.85 0.81 -20.73
N ALA A 138 -9.18 0.99 -20.80
CA ALA A 138 -9.83 2.20 -20.34
C ALA A 138 -9.55 2.44 -18.85
N ALA A 139 -9.40 3.71 -18.48
CA ALA A 139 -9.21 4.11 -17.09
C ALA A 139 -10.33 3.57 -16.20
N GLY A 140 -9.96 3.20 -14.98
CA GLY A 140 -10.88 2.58 -14.02
C GLY A 140 -10.15 2.18 -12.76
N GLY A 141 -10.89 1.72 -11.77
CA GLY A 141 -10.34 1.41 -10.46
C GLY A 141 -11.34 0.70 -9.59
N PHE A 142 -10.89 0.31 -8.41
CA PHE A 142 -11.78 -0.02 -7.33
C PHE A 142 -11.22 0.50 -6.01
N THR A 143 -12.13 0.78 -5.10
CA THR A 143 -11.80 1.03 -3.70
C THR A 143 -12.24 -0.14 -2.85
N SER A 144 -11.49 -0.49 -1.82
CA SER A 144 -11.87 -1.59 -0.93
C SER A 144 -11.37 -1.42 0.50
N THR A 145 -12.10 -2.01 1.45
CA THR A 145 -11.78 -1.96 2.87
C THR A 145 -11.35 -3.35 3.37
N PRO A 146 -10.13 -3.49 3.90
CA PRO A 146 -9.66 -4.72 4.53
C PRO A 146 -10.64 -5.23 5.57
N THR A 147 -10.93 -6.53 5.51
CA THR A 147 -11.71 -7.25 6.52
C THR A 147 -10.86 -8.31 7.22
N CYS A 148 -9.73 -8.66 6.62
CA CYS A 148 -8.80 -9.62 7.20
C CYS A 148 -7.36 -9.28 6.81
N LEU A 149 -6.44 -9.42 7.76
CA LEU A 149 -4.99 -9.31 7.59
C LEU A 149 -4.33 -10.48 8.32
N HIS A 150 -3.49 -11.21 7.62
CA HIS A 150 -2.67 -12.27 8.18
C HIS A 150 -1.23 -12.11 7.71
N ILE A 151 -0.29 -11.98 8.64
CA ILE A 151 1.15 -11.99 8.35
C ILE A 151 1.65 -13.39 8.64
N PHE A 152 2.29 -14.00 7.66
CA PHE A 152 2.62 -15.41 7.70
C PHE A 152 3.80 -15.65 8.65
N SER A 153 3.59 -16.40 9.74
CA SER A 153 4.60 -16.56 10.79
C SER A 153 5.86 -17.31 10.35
N GLU A 154 5.77 -18.10 9.29
CA GLU A 154 6.92 -18.82 8.71
C GLU A 154 7.69 -17.97 7.68
N ASP A 155 7.09 -16.89 7.19
CA ASP A 155 7.67 -15.95 6.24
C ASP A 155 7.19 -14.53 6.54
N LEU A 156 7.95 -13.82 7.37
CA LEU A 156 7.55 -12.51 7.90
C LEU A 156 7.49 -11.41 6.85
N THR A 157 7.94 -11.70 5.63
CA THR A 157 7.82 -10.81 4.47
C THR A 157 6.48 -10.93 3.76
N LEU A 158 5.67 -11.95 4.11
CA LEU A 158 4.44 -12.29 3.43
C LEU A 158 3.22 -11.90 4.25
N ALA A 159 2.37 -11.05 3.67
CA ALA A 159 1.06 -10.70 4.20
C ALA A 159 -0.06 -11.12 3.25
N TRP A 160 -1.18 -11.54 3.82
CA TRP A 160 -2.43 -11.77 3.11
C TRP A 160 -3.50 -10.81 3.58
N VAL A 161 -4.21 -10.21 2.63
CA VAL A 161 -5.29 -9.27 2.89
C VAL A 161 -6.52 -9.71 2.13
N THR A 162 -7.66 -9.79 2.82
CA THR A 162 -8.97 -9.91 2.17
C THR A 162 -9.73 -8.61 2.38
N SER A 163 -10.27 -8.05 1.30
CA SER A 163 -10.82 -6.71 1.29
C SER A 163 -12.19 -6.67 0.60
N LEU A 164 -13.15 -6.00 1.22
CA LEU A 164 -14.49 -5.77 0.67
C LEU A 164 -14.43 -4.65 -0.35
N VAL A 165 -14.78 -4.95 -1.61
CA VAL A 165 -14.84 -3.97 -2.70
C VAL A 165 -16.02 -3.02 -2.46
N ASN A 166 -15.73 -1.75 -2.22
CA ASN A 166 -16.73 -0.73 -1.92
C ASN A 166 -17.35 -0.18 -3.21
N THR A 167 -16.50 0.29 -4.11
CA THR A 167 -16.92 0.87 -5.40
C THR A 167 -15.98 0.45 -6.50
N THR A 168 -16.50 0.33 -7.71
CA THR A 168 -15.71 0.13 -8.94
C THR A 168 -15.98 1.24 -9.94
N SER A 169 -14.99 1.53 -10.78
CA SER A 169 -15.11 2.42 -11.93
C SER A 169 -14.41 1.80 -13.14
N GLY A 170 -14.90 2.13 -14.34
CA GLY A 170 -14.49 1.45 -15.57
C GLY A 170 -14.97 0.00 -15.65
N SER A 171 -14.64 -0.68 -16.75
CA SER A 171 -15.13 -2.04 -17.03
C SER A 171 -14.12 -3.14 -16.71
N PHE A 172 -12.83 -2.81 -16.55
CA PHE A 172 -11.77 -3.81 -16.42
C PHE A 172 -11.95 -4.67 -15.16
N PHE A 173 -11.94 -4.07 -13.97
CA PHE A 173 -12.05 -4.81 -12.70
C PHE A 173 -13.35 -5.62 -12.58
N PRO A 174 -14.53 -5.06 -12.94
CA PRO A 174 -15.76 -5.85 -13.03
C PRO A 174 -15.65 -7.06 -13.96
N SER A 175 -14.97 -6.93 -15.12
CA SER A 175 -14.76 -8.07 -16.04
C SER A 175 -13.83 -9.14 -15.48
N GLN A 176 -12.99 -8.79 -14.50
CA GLN A 176 -12.18 -9.74 -13.74
C GLN A 176 -12.92 -10.32 -12.52
N GLY A 177 -14.20 -9.99 -12.30
CA GLY A 177 -14.97 -10.46 -11.14
C GLY A 177 -14.77 -9.64 -9.86
N VAL A 178 -14.10 -8.49 -9.94
CA VAL A 178 -13.96 -7.54 -8.83
C VAL A 178 -15.09 -6.51 -8.95
N THR A 179 -16.15 -6.69 -8.16
CA THR A 179 -17.38 -5.86 -8.23
C THR A 179 -17.78 -5.34 -6.84
N GLY A 180 -18.47 -4.21 -6.79
CA GLY A 180 -18.96 -3.66 -5.50
C GLY A 180 -19.79 -4.69 -4.72
N GLY A 181 -19.50 -4.82 -3.43
CA GLY A 181 -20.13 -5.81 -2.54
C GLY A 181 -19.51 -7.21 -2.57
N THR A 182 -18.46 -7.43 -3.38
CA THR A 182 -17.67 -8.67 -3.38
C THR A 182 -16.33 -8.49 -2.68
N TYR A 183 -15.61 -9.58 -2.45
CA TYR A 183 -14.28 -9.57 -1.84
C TYR A 183 -13.19 -9.79 -2.88
N ALA A 184 -12.06 -9.12 -2.67
CA ALA A 184 -10.80 -9.36 -3.37
C ALA A 184 -9.74 -9.81 -2.37
N ARG A 185 -8.89 -10.74 -2.81
CA ARG A 185 -7.77 -11.28 -2.04
C ARG A 185 -6.46 -10.79 -2.61
N PHE A 186 -5.58 -10.41 -1.70
CA PHE A 186 -4.25 -9.93 -2.00
C PHE A 186 -3.23 -10.72 -1.19
N SER A 187 -2.12 -11.05 -1.83
CA SER A 187 -0.89 -11.46 -1.18
C SER A 187 0.17 -10.42 -1.46
N PHE A 188 0.90 -10.01 -0.43
CA PHE A 188 1.97 -9.03 -0.53
C PHE A 188 3.25 -9.65 -0.01
N ARG A 189 4.31 -9.61 -0.80
CA ARG A 189 5.64 -10.06 -0.39
C ARG A 189 6.60 -8.88 -0.45
N ASP A 190 7.05 -8.45 0.72
CA ASP A 190 8.11 -7.45 0.92
C ASP A 190 9.45 -8.14 0.73
N ASN A 191 9.98 -8.13 -0.49
CA ASN A 191 11.29 -8.73 -0.69
C ASN A 191 12.38 -7.87 -0.07
N GLY A 192 12.12 -6.57 0.14
CA GLY A 192 12.91 -5.63 0.93
C GLY A 192 13.11 -4.29 0.21
N ASN A 193 13.98 -3.44 0.75
CA ASN A 193 14.17 -2.07 0.27
C ASN A 193 14.63 -1.99 -1.21
N PRO A 194 13.98 -1.20 -2.09
CA PRO A 194 14.26 -1.06 -3.53
C PRO A 194 15.71 -0.66 -3.88
N ASP A 195 16.41 0.03 -2.98
CA ASP A 195 17.80 0.47 -3.22
C ASP A 195 18.82 -0.61 -2.83
N GLN A 196 18.37 -1.71 -2.23
CA GLN A 196 19.21 -2.75 -1.65
C GLN A 196 19.05 -4.10 -2.37
N GLN A 197 18.21 -4.19 -3.42
CA GLN A 197 17.78 -5.50 -3.93
C GLN A 197 17.76 -5.67 -5.44
N THR A 198 17.90 -6.95 -5.84
CA THR A 198 17.72 -7.47 -7.20
C THR A 198 16.37 -8.17 -7.40
N ASP A 199 15.57 -8.34 -6.34
CA ASP A 199 14.23 -8.92 -6.39
C ASP A 199 13.20 -7.84 -6.03
N PHE A 200 12.12 -7.77 -6.79
CA PHE A 200 11.08 -6.75 -6.61
C PHE A 200 10.06 -7.24 -5.60
N ASP A 201 9.42 -6.33 -4.88
CA ASP A 201 8.20 -6.65 -4.12
C ASP A 201 7.14 -7.25 -5.02
N LYS A 202 6.32 -8.14 -4.46
CA LYS A 202 5.38 -8.93 -5.24
C LYS A 202 3.96 -8.81 -4.72
N ILE A 203 3.03 -8.81 -5.66
CA ILE A 203 1.59 -8.83 -5.41
C ILE A 203 0.97 -10.07 -6.05
N GLY A 204 0.15 -10.79 -5.29
CA GLY A 204 -0.78 -11.78 -5.80
C GLY A 204 -2.19 -11.23 -5.65
N GLU A 205 -3.03 -11.40 -6.65
CA GLU A 205 -4.41 -10.90 -6.63
C GLU A 205 -5.39 -11.94 -7.18
N THR A 206 -6.53 -12.09 -6.52
CA THR A 206 -7.61 -12.95 -7.01
C THR A 206 -8.97 -12.48 -6.49
N PRO A 207 -10.04 -12.57 -7.31
CA PRO A 207 -11.41 -12.38 -6.82
C PRO A 207 -11.76 -13.46 -5.79
N ALA A 208 -12.43 -13.06 -4.71
CA ALA A 208 -12.87 -13.96 -3.65
C ALA A 208 -14.41 -14.08 -3.57
N GLY A 209 -15.15 -13.37 -4.43
CA GLY A 209 -16.62 -13.46 -4.47
C GLY A 209 -17.24 -13.05 -3.14
N GLY A 210 -17.94 -13.97 -2.46
CA GLY A 210 -18.55 -13.74 -1.16
C GLY A 210 -17.70 -14.12 0.05
N ASP A 211 -16.44 -14.54 -0.14
CA ASP A 211 -15.59 -15.06 0.92
C ASP A 211 -14.80 -13.93 1.62
N GLN A 212 -15.22 -13.60 2.84
CA GLN A 212 -14.61 -12.56 3.68
C GLN A 212 -13.43 -13.03 4.53
N THR A 213 -13.13 -14.34 4.53
CA THR A 213 -12.11 -14.90 5.41
C THR A 213 -10.70 -14.60 4.90
N CYS A 214 -9.74 -14.40 5.83
CA CYS A 214 -8.34 -14.55 5.49
C CYS A 214 -8.17 -15.94 4.88
N ALA A 215 -7.73 -16.02 3.64
CA ALA A 215 -7.43 -17.33 3.07
C ALA A 215 -6.28 -17.99 3.85
N GLY A 216 -6.36 -19.31 4.04
CA GLY A 216 -5.24 -20.11 4.55
C GLY A 216 -4.21 -20.39 3.44
N ILE A 217 -3.09 -21.03 3.78
CA ILE A 217 -2.00 -21.37 2.85
C ILE A 217 -2.52 -22.02 1.55
N ALA A 218 -3.51 -22.91 1.65
CA ALA A 218 -4.08 -23.64 0.51
C ALA A 218 -4.94 -22.77 -0.43
N ASN A 219 -5.49 -21.67 0.06
CA ASN A 219 -6.40 -20.78 -0.68
C ASN A 219 -5.74 -19.45 -1.07
N ASN A 220 -4.64 -19.08 -0.39
CA ASN A 220 -3.73 -18.00 -0.75
C ASN A 220 -2.52 -18.58 -1.51
N THR A 221 -2.79 -19.45 -2.49
CA THR A 221 -1.75 -20.05 -3.32
C THR A 221 -0.90 -18.92 -3.89
N PRO A 222 0.40 -18.85 -3.55
CA PRO A 222 1.29 -17.72 -3.77
C PRO A 222 1.65 -17.52 -5.25
N LEU A 223 0.86 -18.05 -6.18
CA LEU A 223 1.20 -18.06 -7.59
C LEU A 223 -0.01 -17.85 -8.50
N PRO A 224 0.15 -17.04 -9.55
CA PRO A 224 1.37 -16.29 -9.88
C PRO A 224 1.47 -14.97 -9.10
N PHE A 225 2.57 -14.77 -8.38
CA PHE A 225 3.01 -13.45 -7.94
C PHE A 225 3.38 -12.60 -9.16
N ILE A 226 2.99 -11.33 -9.12
CA ILE A 226 3.36 -10.31 -10.10
C ILE A 226 4.38 -9.40 -9.43
N ASN A 227 5.50 -9.16 -10.09
CA ASN A 227 6.49 -8.19 -9.62
C ASN A 227 5.90 -6.77 -9.73
N LEU A 228 6.02 -5.99 -8.65
CA LEU A 228 5.91 -4.55 -8.75
C LEU A 228 7.06 -4.05 -9.61
N SER A 229 6.74 -3.48 -10.76
CA SER A 229 7.75 -2.92 -11.65
C SER A 229 8.37 -1.66 -11.06
N ASN A 230 7.59 -0.93 -10.26
CA ASN A 230 8.03 0.17 -9.44
C ASN A 230 7.16 0.26 -8.18
N GLY A 231 7.73 0.73 -7.08
CA GLY A 231 7.03 0.89 -5.81
C GLY A 231 7.78 0.25 -4.65
N ASN A 232 7.12 0.20 -3.49
CA ASN A 232 7.62 -0.45 -2.29
C ASN A 232 6.40 -0.90 -1.45
N ILE A 233 6.50 -2.10 -0.89
CA ILE A 233 5.58 -2.65 0.10
C ILE A 233 6.39 -2.99 1.34
N THR A 234 5.96 -2.48 2.48
CA THR A 234 6.51 -2.85 3.79
C THR A 234 5.56 -3.80 4.48
N VAL A 235 6.05 -4.97 4.87
CA VAL A 235 5.34 -5.93 5.75
C VAL A 235 6.08 -6.00 7.08
N HIS A 236 5.37 -5.91 8.18
CA HIS A 236 5.97 -5.97 9.51
C HIS A 236 5.08 -6.73 10.48
N GLN A 237 5.65 -7.72 11.17
CA GLN A 237 4.94 -8.52 12.17
C GLN A 237 4.89 -7.82 13.54
N SER A 238 3.85 -8.11 14.32
CA SER A 238 3.72 -7.72 15.72
C SER A 238 4.71 -8.36 16.68
#